data_AF-A0A2E9YQ14-F1
#
_entry.id   AF-A0A2E9YQ14-F1
#
_cell.length_a   1.000
_cell.length_b   1.000
_cell.length_c   1.000
_cell.angle_alpha   90.00
_cell.angle_beta   90.00
_cell.angle_gamma   90.00
#
_symmetry.space_group_name_H-M   'P 1'
#
loop_
_entity.id
_entity.type
_entity.pdbx_description
1 polymer ?
#
loop_
_entity_poly.entity_id
_entity_poly.type
_entity_poly.pdbx_seq_one_letter_code
_entity_poly.pdbx_strand_id
1 'polypeptide(L)'
;MQILDDSDREIVKTRFENELVSEVNITLFTQTDLGGLIVPGRECETCAPTEQLLREVSETSELINFKKLDIRNDTEEAARCNVSRIPSFLVSKGDETNVRYLGIPAGTEFPVLIEALVNVSSGEPKISEETKGFLEDLEENVSIKTFVTPN
;
A
#
# COMPACT_ATOMS: atom_id res chain seq x y z
N MET A 1 -2.19 20.84 0.40
CA MET A 1 -3.64 20.61 0.39
C MET A 1 -3.84 19.17 0.75
N GLN A 2 -4.52 18.86 1.85
CA GLN A 2 -4.75 17.47 2.28
C GLN A 2 -5.60 16.72 1.24
N ILE A 3 -5.38 15.40 1.13
CA ILE A 3 -6.20 14.54 0.26
C ILE A 3 -7.39 13.99 1.03
N LEU A 4 -7.18 13.53 2.27
CA LEU A 4 -8.26 13.20 3.20
C LEU A 4 -8.76 14.49 3.84
N ASP A 5 -10.05 14.76 3.72
CA ASP A 5 -10.68 15.79 4.54
C ASP A 5 -10.86 15.32 6.00
N ASP A 6 -11.22 16.24 6.88
CA ASP A 6 -11.35 15.96 8.32
C ASP A 6 -12.43 14.91 8.61
N SER A 7 -13.50 14.85 7.81
CA SER A 7 -14.58 13.89 8.00
C SER A 7 -14.13 12.48 7.65
N ASP A 8 -13.48 12.31 6.49
CA ASP A 8 -12.92 11.04 6.05
C ASP A 8 -11.84 10.55 7.02
N ARG A 9 -11.01 11.47 7.53
CA ARG A 9 -9.96 11.15 8.51
C ARG A 9 -10.54 10.55 9.78
N GLU A 10 -11.62 11.11 10.32
CA GLU A 10 -12.27 10.59 11.54
C GLU A 10 -12.94 9.23 11.29
N ILE A 11 -13.52 9.02 10.11
CA ILE A 11 -14.09 7.71 9.72
C ILE A 11 -12.99 6.64 9.67
N VAL A 12 -11.88 6.94 8.98
CA VAL A 12 -10.74 6.03 8.84
C VAL A 12 -10.13 5.73 10.21
N LYS A 13 -9.93 6.75 11.05
CA LYS A 13 -9.42 6.59 12.41
C LYS A 13 -10.31 5.68 13.25
N THR A 14 -11.62 5.96 13.30
CA THR A 14 -12.61 5.14 14.01
C THR A 14 -12.55 3.70 13.51
N ARG A 15 -12.42 3.52 12.20
CA ARG A 15 -12.34 2.18 11.61
C ARG A 15 -11.09 1.44 12.08
N PHE A 16 -9.93 2.08 12.02
CA PHE A 16 -8.68 1.47 12.44
C PHE A 16 -8.61 1.18 13.94
N GLU A 17 -9.17 2.03 14.79
CA GLU A 17 -9.27 1.78 16.24
C GLU A 17 -10.07 0.51 16.56
N ASN A 18 -11.06 0.16 15.73
CA ASN A 18 -11.94 -0.99 15.96
C ASN A 18 -11.47 -2.27 15.24
N GLU A 19 -10.79 -2.15 14.10
CA GLU A 19 -10.54 -3.28 13.20
C GLU A 19 -9.07 -3.63 13.00
N LEU A 20 -8.10 -2.75 13.31
CA LEU A 20 -6.69 -3.15 13.25
C LEU A 20 -6.33 -4.05 14.42
N VAL A 21 -5.74 -5.20 14.11
CA VAL A 21 -5.39 -6.23 15.11
C VAL A 21 -3.92 -6.17 15.52
N SER A 22 -3.03 -5.83 14.58
CA SER A 22 -1.59 -5.75 14.82
C SER A 22 -0.92 -4.75 13.88
N GLU A 23 0.36 -4.49 14.11
CA GLU A 23 1.14 -3.56 13.29
C GLU A 23 1.20 -3.96 11.81
N VAL A 24 1.05 -2.97 10.94
CA VAL A 24 1.16 -3.12 9.49
C VAL A 24 2.12 -2.07 8.92
N ASN A 25 2.90 -2.47 7.93
CA ASN A 25 3.83 -1.58 7.25
C ASN A 25 3.33 -1.23 5.86
N ILE A 26 3.33 0.07 5.56
CA ILE A 26 3.20 0.61 4.21
C ILE A 26 4.60 1.00 3.72
N THR A 27 5.13 0.28 2.74
CA THR A 27 6.41 0.62 2.10
C THR A 27 6.17 1.18 0.71
N LEU A 28 6.33 2.49 0.53
CA LEU A 28 6.20 3.18 -0.74
C LEU A 28 7.53 3.27 -1.46
N PHE A 29 7.57 2.78 -2.69
CA PHE A 29 8.58 3.05 -3.69
C PHE A 29 8.10 4.17 -4.60
N THR A 30 8.83 5.27 -4.57
CA THR A 30 8.55 6.47 -5.36
C THR A 30 9.84 7.00 -5.95
N GLN A 31 9.80 8.22 -6.45
CA GLN A 31 10.98 8.98 -6.81
C GLN A 31 11.02 10.26 -5.99
N THR A 32 12.18 10.56 -5.44
CA THR A 32 12.46 11.80 -4.73
C THR A 32 12.37 12.97 -5.69
N ASP A 33 11.59 13.98 -5.31
CA ASP A 33 11.61 15.27 -5.98
C ASP A 33 12.98 15.92 -5.76
N LEU A 34 13.67 16.27 -6.86
CA LEU A 34 14.98 16.92 -6.83
C LEU A 34 14.85 18.44 -6.63
N GLY A 35 13.87 18.89 -5.84
CA GLY A 35 13.64 20.30 -5.52
C GLY A 35 13.22 21.13 -6.74
N GLY A 36 12.32 20.60 -7.57
CA GLY A 36 11.80 21.31 -8.75
C GLY A 36 12.64 21.15 -10.03
N LEU A 37 13.70 20.34 -9.99
CA LEU A 37 14.43 19.91 -11.17
C LEU A 37 13.63 18.87 -11.95
N ILE A 38 13.03 19.29 -13.06
CA ILE A 38 12.38 18.38 -14.01
C ILE A 38 13.47 17.63 -14.78
N VAL A 39 13.53 16.31 -14.60
CA VAL A 39 14.44 15.44 -15.35
C VAL A 39 13.62 14.66 -16.38
N PRO A 40 13.90 14.82 -17.69
CA PRO A 40 13.22 14.08 -18.74
C PRO A 40 13.27 12.57 -18.51
N GLY A 41 12.15 11.88 -18.71
CA GLY A 41 12.04 10.43 -18.48
C GLY A 41 11.97 10.03 -16.99
N ARG A 42 11.85 11.00 -16.08
CA ARG A 42 11.63 10.77 -14.65
C ARG A 42 10.34 11.40 -14.15
N GLU A 43 9.37 11.57 -15.04
CA GLU A 43 8.05 12.11 -14.76
C GLU A 43 7.20 11.06 -14.05
N CYS A 44 6.53 11.47 -12.98
CA CYS A 44 5.60 10.63 -12.24
C CYS A 44 4.52 11.51 -11.62
N GLU A 45 3.44 11.73 -12.36
CA GLU A 45 2.36 12.64 -11.96
C GLU A 45 1.70 12.22 -10.64
N THR A 46 1.57 10.90 -10.42
CA THR A 46 0.89 10.36 -9.24
C THR A 46 1.81 10.04 -8.06
N CYS A 47 3.13 10.21 -8.19
CA CYS A 47 4.07 9.88 -7.11
C CYS A 47 3.86 10.75 -5.86
N ALA A 48 3.79 12.07 -6.03
CA ALA A 48 3.56 13.01 -4.94
C ALA A 48 2.19 12.81 -4.26
N PRO A 49 1.06 12.73 -4.98
CA PRO A 49 -0.24 12.50 -4.32
C PRO A 49 -0.34 11.09 -3.70
N THR A 50 0.34 10.07 -4.24
CA THR A 50 0.40 8.74 -3.59
C THR A 50 1.15 8.82 -2.27
N GLU A 51 2.33 9.47 -2.22
CA GLU A 51 3.06 9.67 -0.97
C GLU A 51 2.20 10.39 0.06
N GLN A 52 1.53 11.45 -0.36
CA GLN A 52 0.72 12.25 0.53
C GLN A 52 -0.47 11.45 1.08
N LEU A 53 -1.21 10.74 0.22
CA LEU A 53 -2.34 9.91 0.63
C LEU A 53 -1.92 8.85 1.65
N LEU A 54 -0.85 8.10 1.35
CA LEU A 54 -0.37 7.04 2.24
C LEU A 54 0.15 7.58 3.57
N ARG A 55 0.79 8.75 3.56
CA ARG A 55 1.20 9.45 4.78
C ARG A 55 -0.01 9.84 5.63
N GLU A 56 -0.99 10.51 5.04
CA GLU A 56 -2.20 10.94 5.76
C GLU A 56 -2.97 9.75 6.36
N VAL A 57 -3.08 8.64 5.61
CA VAL A 57 -3.65 7.38 6.12
C VAL A 57 -2.82 6.82 7.27
N SER A 58 -1.49 6.76 7.15
CA SER A 58 -0.65 6.24 8.24
C SER A 58 -0.74 7.06 9.52
N GLU A 59 -0.99 8.36 9.43
CA GLU A 59 -1.15 9.24 10.59
C GLU A 59 -2.51 9.10 11.29
N THR A 60 -3.38 8.19 10.84
CA THR A 60 -4.67 7.89 11.49
C THR A 60 -4.59 6.75 12.51
N SER A 61 -3.48 6.02 12.58
CA SER A 61 -3.27 4.97 13.58
C SER A 61 -1.79 4.75 13.89
N GLU A 62 -1.46 4.56 15.16
CA GLU A 62 -0.09 4.22 15.60
C GLU A 62 0.35 2.81 15.14
N LEU A 63 -0.59 1.95 14.76
CA LEU A 63 -0.30 0.61 14.26
C LEU A 63 0.15 0.59 12.78
N ILE A 64 0.12 1.74 12.09
CA ILE A 64 0.50 1.83 10.68
C ILE A 64 1.87 2.50 10.56
N ASN A 65 2.87 1.72 10.20
CA ASN A 65 4.22 2.21 9.94
C ASN A 65 4.37 2.60 8.48
N PHE A 66 4.73 3.85 8.21
CA PHE A 66 4.98 4.33 6.85
C PHE A 66 6.48 4.46 6.57
N LYS A 67 6.95 3.79 5.51
CA LYS A 67 8.32 3.86 5.01
C LYS A 67 8.32 4.31 3.55
N LYS A 68 9.15 5.29 3.23
CA LYS A 68 9.38 5.76 1.86
C LYS A 68 10.77 5.35 1.37
N LEU A 69 10.84 4.86 0.15
CA LEU A 69 12.04 4.48 -0.58
C LEU A 69 12.04 5.13 -1.97
N ASP A 70 13.22 5.48 -2.47
CA ASP A 70 13.44 5.95 -3.83
C ASP A 70 13.86 4.77 -4.70
N ILE A 71 13.11 4.49 -5.76
CA ILE A 71 13.37 3.33 -6.64
C ILE A 71 14.78 3.34 -7.28
N ARG A 72 15.44 4.50 -7.40
CA ARG A 72 16.78 4.62 -7.98
C ARG A 72 17.90 4.66 -6.95
N ASN A 73 17.63 5.10 -5.73
CA ASN A 73 18.65 5.08 -4.67
C ASN A 73 18.61 3.75 -3.91
N ASP A 74 17.42 3.21 -3.68
CA ASP A 74 17.16 1.99 -2.89
C ASP A 74 16.98 0.77 -3.81
N THR A 75 17.91 0.60 -4.75
CA THR A 75 17.81 -0.43 -5.82
C THR A 75 17.80 -1.85 -5.30
N GLU A 76 18.55 -2.15 -4.25
CA GLU A 76 18.58 -3.47 -3.61
C GLU A 76 17.23 -3.82 -2.99
N GLU A 77 16.60 -2.88 -2.28
CA GLU A 77 15.28 -3.06 -1.70
C GLU A 77 14.20 -3.16 -2.77
N ALA A 78 14.29 -2.35 -3.84
CA ALA A 78 13.37 -2.45 -4.97
C ALA A 78 13.46 -3.82 -5.66
N ALA A 79 14.68 -4.33 -5.87
CA ALA A 79 14.91 -5.65 -6.46
C ALA A 79 14.43 -6.79 -5.54
N ARG A 80 14.77 -6.73 -4.25
CA ARG A 80 14.31 -7.71 -3.23
C ARG A 80 12.79 -7.78 -3.19
N CYS A 81 12.14 -6.62 -3.26
CA CYS A 81 10.70 -6.53 -3.28
C CYS A 81 10.11 -6.79 -4.66
N ASN A 82 10.85 -7.00 -5.74
CA ASN A 82 10.32 -7.11 -7.12
C ASN A 82 9.48 -5.89 -7.57
N VAL A 83 9.97 -4.67 -7.25
CA VAL A 83 9.40 -3.41 -7.70
C VAL A 83 10.24 -2.85 -8.85
N SER A 84 9.59 -2.61 -9.99
CA SER A 84 10.23 -2.05 -11.20
C SER A 84 9.53 -0.80 -11.74
N ARG A 85 8.43 -0.38 -11.11
CA ARG A 85 7.59 0.74 -11.55
C ARG A 85 7.19 1.58 -10.34
N ILE A 86 6.88 2.85 -10.58
CA ILE A 86 6.46 3.81 -9.56
C ILE A 86 5.18 4.57 -10.01
N PRO A 87 4.38 5.07 -9.06
CA PRO A 87 4.48 4.75 -7.64
C PRO A 87 4.01 3.33 -7.38
N SER A 88 4.72 2.60 -6.53
CA SER A 88 4.31 1.28 -6.07
C SER A 88 4.47 1.20 -4.57
N PHE A 89 3.52 0.57 -3.89
CA PHE A 89 3.65 0.37 -2.46
C PHE A 89 3.22 -1.03 -2.06
N LEU A 90 3.72 -1.44 -0.90
CA LEU A 90 3.44 -2.72 -0.28
C LEU A 90 2.66 -2.49 1.00
N VAL A 91 1.69 -3.36 1.25
CA VAL A 91 1.05 -3.49 2.56
C VAL A 91 1.51 -4.83 3.13
N SER A 92 2.02 -4.82 4.35
CA SER A 92 2.76 -5.96 4.88
C SER A 92 2.59 -6.10 6.39
N LYS A 93 2.64 -7.34 6.88
CA LYS A 93 2.74 -7.66 8.30
C LYS A 93 4.09 -8.35 8.51
N GLY A 94 4.94 -7.78 9.37
CA GLY A 94 6.34 -8.23 9.48
C GLY A 94 7.06 -8.13 8.13
N ASP A 95 7.69 -9.23 7.70
CA ASP A 95 8.50 -9.31 6.48
C ASP A 95 7.72 -9.76 5.21
N GLU A 96 6.41 -10.02 5.33
CA GLU A 96 5.58 -10.50 4.22
C GLU A 96 5.28 -9.39 3.19
N THR A 97 5.70 -9.55 1.93
CA THR A 97 5.60 -8.50 0.89
C THR A 97 4.72 -8.90 -0.30
N ASN A 98 3.72 -9.73 -0.03
CA ASN A 98 2.82 -10.33 -1.03
C ASN A 98 1.71 -9.38 -1.52
N VAL A 99 1.26 -8.41 -0.72
CA VAL A 99 0.24 -7.42 -1.14
C VAL A 99 0.90 -6.17 -1.72
N ARG A 100 0.52 -5.83 -2.96
CA ARG A 100 1.20 -4.80 -3.74
C ARG A 100 0.24 -4.00 -4.59
N TYR A 101 0.51 -2.71 -4.62
CA TYR A 101 -0.21 -1.74 -5.43
C TYR A 101 0.73 -1.08 -6.42
N LEU A 102 0.21 -0.77 -7.60
CA LEU A 102 0.88 0.00 -8.64
C LEU A 102 -0.06 1.14 -9.05
N GLY A 103 0.35 2.37 -8.76
CA GLY A 103 -0.48 3.57 -8.89
C GLY A 103 -1.06 4.05 -7.56
N ILE A 104 -1.82 5.14 -7.64
CA ILE A 104 -2.51 5.75 -6.49
C ILE A 104 -3.87 5.04 -6.25
N PRO A 105 -4.17 4.62 -5.01
CA PRO A 105 -5.46 4.00 -4.65
C PRO A 105 -6.49 5.09 -4.31
N ALA A 106 -6.79 5.96 -5.26
CA ALA A 106 -7.75 7.06 -5.07
C ALA A 106 -9.17 6.68 -5.52
N GLY A 107 -10.15 7.54 -5.22
CA GLY A 107 -11.54 7.35 -5.65
C GLY A 107 -12.13 6.06 -5.07
N THR A 108 -12.79 5.26 -5.92
CA THR A 108 -13.38 3.96 -5.53
C THR A 108 -12.37 2.91 -5.04
N GLU A 109 -11.08 3.11 -5.27
CA GLU A 109 -10.01 2.22 -4.77
C GLU A 109 -9.52 2.60 -3.37
N PHE A 110 -9.92 3.77 -2.84
CA PHE A 110 -9.51 4.17 -1.48
C PHE A 110 -10.04 3.22 -0.40
N PRO A 111 -11.33 2.82 -0.38
CA PRO A 111 -11.82 1.83 0.57
C PRO A 111 -11.09 0.48 0.46
N VAL A 112 -10.61 0.09 -0.73
CA VAL A 112 -9.87 -1.16 -0.95
C VAL A 112 -8.52 -1.12 -0.23
N LEU A 113 -7.84 0.04 -0.18
CA LEU A 113 -6.63 0.22 0.63
C LEU A 113 -6.94 0.03 2.13
N ILE A 114 -8.04 0.61 2.63
CA ILE A 114 -8.44 0.50 4.03
C ILE A 114 -8.72 -0.97 4.41
N GLU A 115 -9.45 -1.70 3.56
CA GLU A 115 -9.70 -3.13 3.74
C GLU A 115 -8.39 -3.95 3.71
N ALA A 116 -7.45 -3.62 2.83
CA ALA A 116 -6.17 -4.33 2.77
C ALA A 116 -5.36 -4.15 4.07
N LEU A 117 -5.32 -2.94 4.62
CA LEU A 117 -4.66 -2.66 5.90
C LEU A 117 -5.30 -3.47 7.04
N VAL A 118 -6.63 -3.48 7.11
CA VAL A 118 -7.37 -4.27 8.11
C VAL A 118 -7.09 -5.76 7.98
N ASN A 119 -7.22 -6.33 6.77
CA ASN A 119 -7.04 -7.77 6.55
C ASN A 119 -5.58 -8.21 6.74
N VAL A 120 -4.59 -7.40 6.32
CA VAL A 120 -3.18 -7.71 6.58
C VAL A 120 -2.88 -7.63 8.07
N SER A 121 -3.50 -6.69 8.81
CA SER A 121 -3.31 -6.59 10.26
C SER A 121 -3.81 -7.83 11.01
N SER A 122 -4.91 -8.45 10.58
CA SER A 122 -5.40 -9.68 11.22
C SER A 122 -4.45 -10.83 10.95
N GLY A 123 -3.94 -10.95 9.72
CA GLY A 123 -3.21 -12.15 9.26
C GLY A 123 -4.11 -13.38 9.10
N GLU A 124 -5.43 -13.20 9.25
CA GLU A 124 -6.43 -14.25 9.11
C GLU A 124 -7.44 -13.82 8.05
N PRO A 125 -7.35 -14.35 6.80
CA PRO A 125 -8.29 -14.02 5.75
C PRO A 125 -9.67 -14.62 6.06
N LYS A 126 -10.72 -13.83 5.85
CA LYS A 126 -12.13 -14.22 6.02
C LYS A 126 -12.63 -15.07 4.85
N ILE A 127 -12.02 -16.24 4.64
CA ILE A 127 -12.36 -17.23 3.61
C ILE A 127 -12.79 -18.55 4.23
N SER A 128 -13.51 -19.39 3.47
CA SER A 128 -13.96 -20.69 3.98
C SER A 128 -12.78 -21.62 4.26
N GLU A 129 -12.94 -22.54 5.22
CA GLU A 129 -11.94 -23.57 5.52
C GLU A 129 -11.62 -24.44 4.29
N GLU A 130 -12.61 -24.69 3.43
CA GLU A 130 -12.41 -25.36 2.14
C GLU A 130 -11.44 -24.59 1.24
N THR A 131 -11.57 -23.26 1.18
CA THR A 131 -10.68 -22.41 0.38
C THR A 131 -9.28 -22.36 0.99
N LYS A 132 -9.16 -22.29 2.33
CA LYS A 132 -7.86 -22.34 3.01
C LYS A 132 -7.12 -23.63 2.70
N GLY A 133 -7.79 -24.78 2.83
CA GLY A 133 -7.19 -26.08 2.52
C GLY A 133 -6.71 -26.16 1.07
N PHE A 134 -7.51 -25.68 0.11
CA PHE A 134 -7.08 -25.60 -1.29
C PHE A 134 -5.83 -24.72 -1.48
N LEU A 135 -5.75 -23.57 -0.80
CA LEU A 135 -4.62 -22.64 -0.91
C LEU A 135 -3.34 -23.18 -0.24
N GLU A 136 -3.47 -23.96 0.84
CA GLU A 136 -2.35 -24.62 1.53
C GLU A 136 -1.68 -25.70 0.66
N ASP A 137 -2.45 -26.35 -0.21
CA ASP A 137 -1.97 -27.41 -1.11
C ASP A 137 -1.33 -26.86 -2.41
N LEU A 138 -1.23 -25.55 -2.59
CA LEU A 138 -0.62 -24.95 -3.77
C LEU A 138 0.91 -25.14 -3.77
N GLU A 139 1.41 -25.94 -4.70
CA GLU A 139 2.84 -26.19 -4.87
C GLU A 139 3.56 -25.09 -5.69
N GLU A 140 2.82 -24.35 -6.51
CA GLU A 140 3.37 -23.31 -7.38
C GLU A 140 3.12 -21.90 -6.85
N ASN A 141 4.08 -21.00 -7.09
CA ASN A 141 3.91 -19.58 -6.79
C ASN A 141 2.88 -18.95 -7.72
N VAL A 142 1.73 -18.57 -7.19
CA VAL A 142 0.66 -17.89 -7.94
C VAL A 142 0.81 -16.37 -7.81
N SER A 143 0.78 -15.66 -8.95
CA SER A 143 0.75 -14.20 -8.99
C SER A 143 -0.59 -13.72 -9.56
N ILE A 144 -1.40 -13.08 -8.71
CA ILE A 144 -2.70 -12.51 -9.10
C ILE A 144 -2.50 -11.02 -9.42
N LYS A 145 -2.99 -10.58 -10.58
CA LYS A 145 -2.97 -9.17 -10.99
C LYS A 145 -4.38 -8.72 -11.32
N THR A 146 -4.87 -7.77 -10.54
CA THR A 146 -6.17 -7.14 -10.74
C THR A 146 -5.95 -5.76 -11.34
N PHE A 147 -6.58 -5.48 -12.48
CA PHE A 147 -6.51 -4.18 -13.16
C PHE A 147 -7.80 -3.42 -12.89
N VAL A 148 -7.67 -2.21 -12.36
CA VAL A 148 -8.79 -1.38 -11.89
C VAL A 148 -8.65 0.05 -12.41
N THR A 149 -9.74 0.81 -12.31
CA THR A 149 -9.79 2.24 -12.64
C THR A 149 -10.47 3.00 -11.50
N PRO A 150 -9.87 4.09 -10.98
CA PRO A 150 -10.39 4.83 -9.82
C PRO A 150 -11.51 5.81 -10.24
N ASN A 151 -12.63 5.28 -10.75
CA ASN A 151 -13.81 6.08 -11.12
C ASN A 151 -14.65 6.48 -9.91
#